data_AF-A0A816WXK2-F1
#
_entry.id   AF-A0A816WXK2-F1
#
_cell.length_a   1.000
_cell.length_b   1.000
_cell.length_c   1.000
_cell.angle_alpha   90.00
_cell.angle_beta   90.00
_cell.angle_gamma   90.00
#
_symmetry.space_group_name_H-M   'P 1'
#
loop_
_entity.id
_entity.type
_entity.pdbx_description
1 polymer ?
#
loop_
_entity_poly.entity_id
_entity_poly.type
_entity_poly.pdbx_seq_one_letter_code
_entity_poly.pdbx_strand_id
1 'polypeptide(L)'
;MIPKILLLLFNLIIYCFAQYEADPNGYVMFCPCMGRFGNQAEQFLGALSFARTLNRTLVLPHWIEYPPRSFTSKQVPFDTYFQVEPLQDYLKVILMKDFMIHIADSIWPKGKRYVFCYDAQTKENSDKRSCNAKDGNPFGPFWSHFDIDFDGDVFYRPLFYDISIADRWNAKFPSSEYPVLAFSGPPGTEERNIPIAKYFIYTDYIRKQADEFLSKNQISPDTLLALHIRNGIDFERACTYATENSNFFASAQCLGHKLEKGIKLTNEICYPSEDNILIQTEHMVAKVKPTVLYVAADGNPMIDEFRQLLGKKYNVKIIKYERPENQSLSEAAHVDLYILSIAEHAIVNCPSTFSAFAKRQRDIREKSTDFWGIENDKLTNEPKSDL
;
A
#
# COMPACT_ATOMS: atom_id res chain seq x y z
N MET A 1 13.39 -38.38 -37.68
CA MET A 1 12.36 -37.56 -36.99
C MET A 1 12.53 -37.54 -35.48
N ILE A 2 13.03 -38.63 -34.87
CA ILE A 2 13.37 -38.76 -33.44
C ILE A 2 14.38 -37.72 -32.88
N PRO A 3 15.44 -37.28 -33.59
CA PRO A 3 16.43 -36.37 -33.00
C PRO A 3 15.91 -34.93 -32.82
N LYS A 4 14.91 -34.49 -33.59
CA LYS A 4 14.31 -33.15 -33.44
C LYS A 4 13.38 -33.08 -32.22
N ILE A 5 12.68 -34.18 -31.90
CA ILE A 5 11.81 -34.26 -30.71
C ILE A 5 12.66 -34.31 -29.44
N LEU A 6 13.79 -35.03 -29.45
CA LEU A 6 14.73 -35.03 -28.33
C LEU A 6 15.35 -33.65 -28.08
N LEU A 7 15.70 -32.91 -29.14
CA LEU A 7 16.24 -31.55 -29.05
C LEU A 7 15.20 -30.54 -28.55
N LEU A 8 13.93 -30.68 -28.95
CA LEU A 8 12.81 -29.87 -28.44
C LEU A 8 12.51 -30.17 -26.97
N LEU A 9 12.53 -31.43 -26.56
CA LEU A 9 12.36 -31.84 -25.15
C LEU A 9 13.53 -31.37 -24.28
N PHE A 10 14.77 -31.43 -24.78
CA PHE A 10 15.96 -30.94 -24.07
C PHE A 10 15.91 -29.41 -23.89
N ASN A 11 15.46 -28.66 -24.91
CA ASN A 11 15.26 -27.20 -24.79
C ASN A 11 14.09 -26.81 -23.86
N LEU A 12 13.01 -27.60 -23.82
CA LEU A 12 11.90 -27.41 -22.87
C LEU A 12 12.33 -27.70 -21.42
N ILE A 13 13.18 -28.71 -21.21
CA ILE A 13 13.77 -29.01 -19.89
C ILE A 13 14.72 -27.88 -19.46
N ILE A 14 15.57 -27.36 -20.35
CA ILE A 14 16.44 -26.21 -20.05
C ILE A 14 15.61 -24.95 -19.72
N TYR A 15 14.52 -24.69 -20.45
CA TYR A 15 13.62 -23.57 -20.16
C TYR A 15 12.95 -23.70 -18.78
N CYS A 16 12.69 -24.92 -18.32
CA CYS A 16 12.10 -25.17 -17.01
C CYS A 16 13.11 -25.03 -15.85
N PHE A 17 14.41 -25.25 -16.09
CA PHE A 17 15.48 -25.06 -15.10
C PHE A 17 16.04 -23.64 -15.04
N ALA A 18 15.89 -22.84 -16.11
CA ALA A 18 16.42 -21.47 -16.19
C ALA A 18 15.53 -20.40 -15.52
N GLN A 19 14.36 -20.76 -14.98
CA GLN A 19 13.38 -19.77 -14.50
C GLN A 19 13.76 -19.11 -13.15
N TYR A 20 14.61 -19.75 -12.35
CA TYR A 20 14.97 -19.28 -11.00
C TYR A 20 16.46 -19.44 -10.72
N GLU A 21 17.30 -18.67 -11.43
CA GLU A 21 18.71 -18.49 -11.05
C GLU A 21 18.83 -17.46 -9.92
N ALA A 22 19.67 -17.72 -8.92
CA ALA A 22 19.88 -16.79 -7.81
C ALA A 22 20.58 -15.52 -8.31
N ASP A 23 20.05 -14.35 -7.96
CA ASP A 23 20.64 -13.07 -8.35
C ASP A 23 21.99 -12.87 -7.61
N PRO A 24 23.13 -12.74 -8.33
CA PRO A 24 24.43 -12.52 -7.69
C PRO A 24 24.50 -11.21 -6.90
N ASN A 25 23.63 -10.23 -7.18
CA ASN A 25 23.54 -9.02 -6.38
C ASN A 25 22.78 -9.23 -5.07
N GLY A 26 22.09 -10.35 -4.91
CA GLY A 26 21.32 -10.71 -3.73
C GLY A 26 19.95 -10.03 -3.64
N TYR A 27 19.33 -10.16 -2.47
CA TYR A 27 17.90 -9.90 -2.26
C TYR A 27 17.66 -8.97 -1.08
N VAL A 28 16.55 -8.23 -1.16
CA VAL A 28 15.94 -7.51 -0.03
C VAL A 28 14.59 -8.15 0.25
N MET A 29 14.31 -8.45 1.51
CA MET A 29 13.00 -8.91 1.95
C MET A 29 12.62 -8.24 3.26
N PHE A 30 11.34 -8.08 3.53
CA PHE A 30 10.89 -7.40 4.75
C PHE A 30 9.50 -7.86 5.16
N CYS A 31 9.15 -7.65 6.43
CA CYS A 31 7.77 -7.74 6.86
C CYS A 31 7.05 -6.38 6.71
N PRO A 32 5.90 -6.29 6.02
CA PRO A 32 5.04 -5.11 6.04
C PRO A 32 4.22 -5.05 7.35
N CYS A 33 4.93 -5.13 8.48
CA CYS A 33 4.39 -5.38 9.82
C CYS A 33 3.77 -4.15 10.51
N MET A 34 3.69 -2.99 9.85
CA MET A 34 3.19 -1.74 10.45
C MET A 34 1.90 -1.27 9.78
N GLY A 35 0.80 -1.29 10.54
CA GLY A 35 -0.50 -0.79 10.11
C GLY A 35 -1.26 -1.72 9.14
N ARG A 36 -2.30 -1.17 8.51
CA ARG A 36 -3.14 -1.85 7.50
C ARG A 36 -2.67 -1.51 6.07
N PHE A 37 -3.40 -1.99 5.06
CA PHE A 37 -3.03 -1.85 3.64
C PHE A 37 -2.45 -0.48 3.26
N GLY A 38 -3.12 0.63 3.60
CA GLY A 38 -2.61 1.97 3.26
C GLY A 38 -1.20 2.24 3.80
N ASN A 39 -0.91 1.87 5.05
CA ASN A 39 0.45 2.02 5.61
C ASN A 39 1.45 1.08 4.92
N GLN A 40 1.05 -0.17 4.67
CA GLN A 40 1.88 -1.16 4.01
C GLN A 40 2.25 -0.72 2.58
N ALA A 41 1.29 -0.17 1.83
CA ALA A 41 1.50 0.34 0.48
C ALA A 41 2.46 1.54 0.48
N GLU A 42 2.32 2.48 1.40
CA GLU A 42 3.25 3.61 1.55
C GLU A 42 4.69 3.16 1.82
N GLN A 43 4.83 2.23 2.76
CA GLN A 43 6.13 1.67 3.13
C GLN A 43 6.76 0.81 2.03
N PHE A 44 5.94 0.12 1.25
CA PHE A 44 6.40 -0.67 0.12
C PHE A 44 7.06 0.20 -0.96
N LEU A 45 6.61 1.44 -1.17
CA LEU A 45 7.29 2.36 -2.10
C LEU A 45 8.73 2.68 -1.66
N GLY A 46 8.94 2.82 -0.34
CA GLY A 46 10.28 2.91 0.23
C GLY A 46 11.11 1.65 -0.03
N ALA A 47 10.51 0.47 0.16
CA ALA A 47 11.17 -0.80 -0.12
C ALA A 47 11.60 -0.99 -1.57
N LEU A 48 10.75 -0.61 -2.53
CA LEU A 48 11.09 -0.61 -3.96
C LEU A 48 12.29 0.29 -4.24
N SER A 49 12.25 1.52 -3.71
CA SER A 49 13.30 2.51 -3.89
C SER A 49 14.64 2.03 -3.29
N PHE A 50 14.59 1.50 -2.07
CA PHE A 50 15.76 0.99 -1.37
C PHE A 50 16.39 -0.20 -2.09
N ALA A 51 15.59 -1.22 -2.46
CA ALA A 51 16.09 -2.39 -3.18
C ALA A 51 16.71 -2.03 -4.54
N ARG A 52 16.06 -1.15 -5.30
CA ARG A 52 16.60 -0.62 -6.57
C ARG A 52 17.95 0.06 -6.34
N THR A 53 18.06 0.87 -5.29
CA THR A 53 19.28 1.62 -4.99
C THR A 53 20.44 0.69 -4.62
N LEU A 54 20.17 -0.39 -3.88
CA LEU A 54 21.18 -1.40 -3.58
C LEU A 54 21.49 -2.34 -4.76
N ASN A 55 20.76 -2.21 -5.88
CA ASN A 55 20.81 -3.12 -7.01
C ASN A 55 20.48 -4.58 -6.62
N ARG A 56 19.59 -4.76 -5.65
CA ARG A 56 19.14 -6.06 -5.14
C ARG A 56 17.74 -6.38 -5.63
N THR A 57 17.48 -7.66 -5.89
CA THR A 57 16.13 -8.12 -6.22
C THR A 57 15.22 -7.98 -4.99
N LEU A 58 14.06 -7.33 -5.14
CA LEU A 58 13.08 -7.25 -4.05
C LEU A 58 12.21 -8.50 -4.01
N VAL A 59 12.18 -9.15 -2.85
CA VAL A 59 11.22 -10.22 -2.56
C VAL A 59 9.90 -9.58 -2.14
N LEU A 60 8.89 -9.70 -2.99
CA LEU A 60 7.56 -9.13 -2.78
C LEU A 60 6.88 -9.81 -1.60
N PRO A 61 6.63 -9.10 -0.49
CA PRO A 61 6.04 -9.70 0.70
C PRO A 61 4.56 -10.01 0.47
N HIS A 62 4.00 -10.90 1.29
CA HIS A 62 2.56 -10.98 1.43
C HIS A 62 2.03 -9.73 2.14
N TRP A 63 0.90 -9.21 1.69
CA TRP A 63 0.10 -8.22 2.42
C TRP A 63 -0.40 -8.82 3.74
N ILE A 64 -0.50 -7.98 4.77
CA ILE A 64 -0.97 -8.41 6.08
C ILE A 64 -2.37 -7.87 6.31
N GLU A 65 -3.29 -8.79 6.53
CA GLU A 65 -4.67 -8.49 6.84
C GLU A 65 -5.01 -8.88 8.27
N TYR A 66 -5.97 -8.16 8.85
CA TYR A 66 -6.45 -8.39 10.21
C TYR A 66 -7.94 -8.73 10.15
N PRO A 67 -8.31 -10.01 9.89
CA PRO A 67 -9.70 -10.41 9.85
C PRO A 67 -10.38 -10.14 11.20
N PRO A 68 -11.62 -9.64 11.23
CA PRO A 68 -12.37 -9.47 12.47
C PRO A 68 -12.45 -10.80 13.22
N ARG A 69 -12.32 -10.73 14.55
CA ARG A 69 -12.40 -11.90 15.45
C ARG A 69 -11.31 -12.96 15.21
N SER A 70 -10.24 -12.63 14.50
CA SER A 70 -9.04 -13.46 14.42
C SER A 70 -7.99 -13.01 15.43
N PHE A 71 -7.33 -13.97 16.08
CA PHE A 71 -6.17 -13.70 16.95
C PHE A 71 -4.86 -13.56 16.16
N THR A 72 -4.84 -13.98 14.90
CA THR A 72 -3.68 -13.92 14.01
C THR A 72 -3.97 -13.09 12.77
N SER A 73 -2.93 -12.48 12.21
CA SER A 73 -2.99 -11.88 10.87
C SER A 73 -3.04 -12.96 9.79
N LYS A 74 -3.55 -12.55 8.62
CA LYS A 74 -3.56 -13.35 7.38
C LYS A 74 -2.54 -12.77 6.41
N GLN A 75 -1.70 -13.63 5.84
CA GLN A 75 -0.70 -13.28 4.83
C GLN A 75 -1.29 -13.53 3.44
N VAL A 76 -1.54 -12.47 2.69
CA VAL A 76 -2.14 -12.52 1.34
C VAL A 76 -1.07 -12.28 0.28
N PRO A 77 -0.91 -13.17 -0.71
CA PRO A 77 0.07 -13.00 -1.78
C PRO A 77 -0.03 -11.63 -2.46
N PHE A 78 1.12 -11.03 -2.77
CA PHE A 78 1.20 -9.72 -3.44
C PHE A 78 0.35 -9.69 -4.71
N ASP A 79 0.48 -10.76 -5.51
CA ASP A 79 -0.18 -11.01 -6.79
C ASP A 79 -1.68 -11.34 -6.70
N THR A 80 -2.25 -11.31 -5.49
CA THR A 80 -3.71 -11.31 -5.32
C THR A 80 -4.30 -9.97 -5.80
N TYR A 81 -3.64 -8.87 -5.44
CA TYR A 81 -4.18 -7.51 -5.64
C TYR A 81 -3.48 -6.75 -6.74
N PHE A 82 -2.17 -6.94 -6.93
CA PHE A 82 -1.38 -6.18 -7.88
C PHE A 82 -0.61 -7.07 -8.84
N GLN A 83 -0.49 -6.64 -10.08
CA GLN A 83 0.33 -7.33 -11.08
C GLN A 83 1.82 -7.21 -10.73
N VAL A 84 2.58 -8.28 -10.98
CA VAL A 84 4.03 -8.32 -10.74
C VAL A 84 4.81 -7.68 -11.89
N GLU A 85 4.38 -7.91 -13.13
CA GLU A 85 5.07 -7.47 -14.35
C GLU A 85 5.38 -5.96 -14.37
N PRO A 86 4.44 -5.04 -14.04
CA PRO A 86 4.76 -3.61 -14.06
C PRO A 86 5.88 -3.20 -13.09
N LEU A 87 6.09 -3.93 -11.99
CA LEU A 87 7.21 -3.66 -11.09
C LEU A 87 8.56 -4.02 -11.70
N GLN A 88 8.59 -4.97 -12.64
CA GLN A 88 9.81 -5.43 -13.31
C GLN A 88 10.42 -4.35 -14.21
N ASP A 89 9.61 -3.39 -14.67
CA ASP A 89 10.08 -2.17 -15.36
C ASP A 89 10.87 -1.24 -14.43
N TYR A 90 10.66 -1.34 -13.11
CA TYR A 90 11.32 -0.51 -12.11
C TYR A 90 12.52 -1.19 -11.44
N LEU A 91 12.42 -2.46 -11.08
CA LEU A 91 13.51 -3.24 -10.49
C LEU A 91 13.25 -4.74 -10.66
N LYS A 92 14.28 -5.57 -10.47
CA LYS A 92 14.06 -7.02 -10.38
C LYS A 92 13.22 -7.35 -9.14
N VAL A 93 12.17 -8.14 -9.33
CA VAL A 93 11.27 -8.59 -8.26
C VAL A 93 11.01 -10.09 -8.36
N ILE A 94 10.74 -10.72 -7.22
CA ILE A 94 10.30 -12.11 -7.12
C ILE A 94 9.23 -12.24 -6.04
N LEU A 95 8.23 -13.09 -6.23
CA LEU A 95 7.24 -13.37 -5.19
C LEU A 95 7.91 -14.08 -3.99
N MET A 96 7.49 -13.75 -2.76
CA MET A 96 8.00 -14.43 -1.56
C MET A 96 7.86 -15.94 -1.64
N LYS A 97 6.72 -16.45 -2.12
CA LYS A 97 6.50 -17.88 -2.33
C LYS A 97 7.56 -18.49 -3.26
N ASP A 98 7.80 -17.88 -4.40
CA ASP A 98 8.74 -18.37 -5.40
C ASP A 98 10.18 -18.30 -4.89
N PHE A 99 10.55 -17.22 -4.19
CA PHE A 99 11.84 -17.10 -3.53
C PHE A 99 12.06 -18.25 -2.53
N MET A 100 11.08 -18.51 -1.66
CA MET A 100 11.21 -19.54 -0.63
C MET A 100 11.25 -20.96 -1.20
N ILE A 101 10.54 -21.23 -2.29
CA ILE A 101 10.51 -22.58 -2.92
C ILE A 101 11.76 -22.81 -3.78
N HIS A 102 12.20 -21.82 -4.55
CA HIS A 102 13.18 -22.03 -5.62
C HIS A 102 14.58 -21.50 -5.32
N ILE A 103 14.71 -20.49 -4.45
CA ILE A 103 15.97 -19.78 -4.23
C ILE A 103 16.51 -19.99 -2.82
N ALA A 104 15.66 -19.90 -1.80
CA ALA A 104 16.06 -19.77 -0.40
C ALA A 104 17.00 -20.89 0.08
N ASP A 105 16.73 -22.16 -0.22
CA ASP A 105 17.57 -23.26 0.26
C ASP A 105 19.00 -23.24 -0.31
N SER A 106 19.21 -22.61 -1.47
CA SER A 106 20.53 -22.53 -2.12
C SER A 106 21.42 -21.43 -1.53
N ILE A 107 20.87 -20.24 -1.26
CA ILE A 107 21.63 -19.05 -0.84
C ILE A 107 21.31 -18.57 0.59
N TRP A 108 20.19 -19.01 1.16
CA TRP A 108 19.67 -18.60 2.47
C TRP A 108 19.07 -19.79 3.26
N PRO A 109 19.81 -20.91 3.40
CA PRO A 109 19.34 -22.09 4.09
C PRO A 109 19.16 -21.85 5.60
N LYS A 110 18.40 -22.74 6.26
CA LYS A 110 18.34 -22.80 7.73
C LYS A 110 19.76 -22.89 8.31
N GLY A 111 20.04 -22.15 9.40
CA GLY A 111 21.37 -21.98 9.97
C GLY A 111 22.13 -20.74 9.44
N LYS A 112 21.60 -20.04 8.43
CA LYS A 112 22.20 -18.82 7.84
C LYS A 112 21.18 -17.68 7.69
N ARG A 113 20.03 -17.75 8.35
CA ARG A 113 18.95 -16.78 8.20
C ARG A 113 19.10 -15.64 9.21
N TYR A 114 19.74 -14.56 8.80
CA TYR A 114 19.90 -13.37 9.65
C TYR A 114 18.80 -12.34 9.42
N VAL A 115 18.33 -11.71 10.50
CA VAL A 115 17.38 -10.59 10.44
C VAL A 115 18.07 -9.26 10.74
N PHE A 116 17.65 -8.23 10.02
CA PHE A 116 18.19 -6.88 10.09
C PHE A 116 17.24 -5.95 10.84
N CYS A 117 17.81 -5.20 11.79
CA CYS A 117 17.15 -4.09 12.47
C CYS A 117 18.18 -2.99 12.79
N TYR A 118 17.69 -1.78 13.12
CA TYR A 118 18.57 -0.63 13.31
C TYR A 118 19.57 -0.86 14.44
N ASP A 119 19.06 -1.27 15.59
CA ASP A 119 19.82 -1.55 16.82
C ASP A 119 19.08 -2.63 17.62
N ALA A 120 19.75 -3.21 18.61
CA ALA A 120 19.20 -4.27 19.42
C ALA A 120 18.09 -3.74 20.35
N GLN A 121 16.97 -4.45 20.41
CA GLN A 121 15.83 -4.11 21.24
C GLN A 121 15.74 -5.05 22.45
N THR A 122 15.48 -4.50 23.62
CA THR A 122 15.21 -5.27 24.84
C THR A 122 13.74 -5.69 24.84
N LYS A 123 13.48 -6.98 25.03
CA LYS A 123 12.12 -7.47 25.24
C LYS A 123 11.67 -7.21 26.67
N GLU A 124 10.39 -6.88 26.84
CA GLU A 124 9.78 -6.79 28.18
C GLU A 124 9.96 -8.15 28.89
N ASN A 125 10.64 -8.16 30.04
CA ASN A 125 11.00 -9.36 30.82
C ASN A 125 12.09 -10.27 30.21
N SER A 126 13.00 -9.75 29.38
CA SER A 126 14.22 -10.46 28.98
C SER A 126 15.44 -9.56 28.92
N ASP A 127 16.57 -10.05 29.44
CA ASP A 127 17.88 -9.39 29.27
C ASP A 127 18.48 -9.62 27.86
N LYS A 128 17.84 -10.45 27.03
CA LYS A 128 18.32 -10.71 25.66
C LYS A 128 17.96 -9.55 24.74
N ARG A 129 18.98 -8.91 24.19
CA ARG A 129 18.85 -7.89 23.15
C ARG A 129 18.89 -8.55 21.77
N SER A 130 17.85 -8.34 20.97
CA SER A 130 17.73 -8.90 19.60
C SER A 130 16.88 -8.00 18.72
N CYS A 131 16.69 -8.35 17.45
CA CYS A 131 15.72 -7.65 16.59
C CYS A 131 14.26 -7.97 16.92
N ASN A 132 13.99 -8.99 17.74
CA ASN A 132 12.65 -9.45 18.13
C ASN A 132 11.71 -9.65 16.92
N ALA A 133 12.24 -10.11 15.79
CA ALA A 133 11.57 -10.04 14.48
C ALA A 133 10.34 -10.94 14.34
N LYS A 134 10.10 -11.84 15.30
CA LYS A 134 8.92 -12.73 15.37
C LYS A 134 8.05 -12.46 16.61
N ASP A 135 8.32 -11.40 17.36
CA ASP A 135 7.57 -11.11 18.58
C ASP A 135 6.23 -10.43 18.28
N GLY A 136 5.15 -11.07 18.71
CA GLY A 136 3.79 -10.54 18.58
C GLY A 136 3.17 -10.72 17.19
N ASN A 137 2.02 -10.07 17.00
CA ASN A 137 1.27 -10.05 15.75
C ASN A 137 1.41 -8.64 15.12
N PRO A 138 1.82 -8.51 13.85
CA PRO A 138 1.89 -9.56 12.82
C PRO A 138 3.25 -10.22 12.59
N PHE A 139 4.28 -9.83 13.33
CA PHE A 139 5.67 -10.28 13.15
C PHE A 139 5.81 -11.82 13.14
N GLY A 140 5.39 -12.49 14.21
CA GLY A 140 5.51 -13.95 14.34
C GLY A 140 4.76 -14.71 13.24
N PRO A 141 3.44 -14.46 13.06
CA PRO A 141 2.66 -15.08 12.01
C PRO A 141 3.23 -14.87 10.60
N PHE A 142 3.72 -13.67 10.29
CA PHE A 142 4.25 -13.36 8.95
C PHE A 142 5.43 -14.26 8.58
N TRP A 143 6.47 -14.33 9.42
CA TRP A 143 7.64 -15.16 9.12
C TRP A 143 7.34 -16.66 9.21
N SER A 144 6.48 -17.05 10.16
CA SER A 144 6.10 -18.47 10.34
C SER A 144 5.28 -19.00 9.16
N HIS A 145 4.54 -18.14 8.45
CA HIS A 145 3.83 -18.52 7.22
C HIS A 145 4.75 -19.13 6.15
N PHE A 146 6.03 -18.74 6.15
CA PHE A 146 7.04 -19.18 5.19
C PHE A 146 8.06 -20.15 5.78
N ASP A 147 7.82 -20.70 6.98
CA ASP A 147 8.80 -21.52 7.71
C ASP A 147 10.16 -20.81 7.89
N ILE A 148 10.10 -19.50 8.19
CA ILE A 148 11.27 -18.68 8.47
C ILE A 148 11.43 -18.53 9.98
N ASP A 149 12.53 -19.08 10.48
CA ASP A 149 13.16 -18.75 11.76
C ASP A 149 14.51 -18.10 11.48
N PHE A 150 14.91 -17.18 12.36
CA PHE A 150 16.16 -16.45 12.24
C PHE A 150 17.23 -17.04 13.17
N ASP A 151 18.41 -17.26 12.62
CA ASP A 151 19.58 -17.84 13.28
C ASP A 151 20.45 -16.76 13.95
N GLY A 152 20.20 -15.48 13.67
CA GLY A 152 20.86 -14.36 14.33
C GLY A 152 20.37 -12.99 13.87
N ASP A 153 20.87 -11.96 14.55
CA ASP A 153 20.54 -10.56 14.30
C ASP A 153 21.72 -9.82 13.65
N VAL A 154 21.42 -8.87 12.77
CA VAL A 154 22.37 -7.94 12.17
C VAL A 154 21.92 -6.51 12.41
N PHE A 155 22.77 -5.74 13.08
CA PHE A 155 22.48 -4.33 13.41
C PHE A 155 23.11 -3.39 12.37
N TYR A 156 22.27 -2.63 11.67
CA TYR A 156 22.75 -1.79 10.58
C TYR A 156 23.17 -0.37 10.99
N ARG A 157 22.96 0.04 12.26
CA ARG A 157 23.49 1.32 12.78
C ARG A 157 24.97 1.53 12.40
N PRO A 158 25.39 2.74 11.98
CA PRO A 158 24.61 3.98 11.86
C PRO A 158 24.01 4.21 10.45
N LEU A 159 23.73 3.16 9.68
CA LEU A 159 23.11 3.31 8.37
C LEU A 159 21.62 3.65 8.49
N PHE A 160 21.12 4.38 7.50
CA PHE A 160 19.70 4.73 7.30
C PHE A 160 19.28 4.27 5.89
N TYR A 161 18.01 4.42 5.53
CA TYR A 161 17.50 3.96 4.23
C TYR A 161 17.66 5.00 3.11
N ASP A 162 18.40 6.09 3.36
CA ASP A 162 18.70 7.13 2.37
C ASP A 162 19.54 6.54 1.21
N ILE A 163 19.26 6.98 -0.01
CA ILE A 163 19.93 6.45 -1.21
C ILE A 163 21.37 6.92 -1.37
N SER A 164 21.72 8.06 -0.79
CA SER A 164 23.07 8.62 -0.84
C SER A 164 24.10 7.73 -0.13
N ILE A 165 23.64 6.74 0.64
CA ILE A 165 24.52 5.83 1.40
C ILE A 165 24.48 4.39 0.88
N ALA A 166 24.03 4.16 -0.36
CA ALA A 166 24.01 2.85 -1.01
C ALA A 166 25.38 2.17 -1.01
N ASP A 167 26.44 2.90 -1.32
CA ASP A 167 27.82 2.36 -1.31
C ASP A 167 28.22 1.88 0.09
N ARG A 168 27.78 2.60 1.13
CA ARG A 168 28.04 2.20 2.53
C ARG A 168 27.25 0.95 2.91
N TRP A 169 26.03 0.78 2.41
CA TRP A 169 25.26 -0.45 2.55
C TRP A 169 25.95 -1.62 1.87
N ASN A 170 26.33 -1.46 0.60
CA ASN A 170 26.95 -2.53 -0.18
C ASN A 170 28.35 -2.89 0.34
N ALA A 171 29.11 -1.92 0.86
CA ALA A 171 30.40 -2.18 1.50
C ALA A 171 30.26 -2.90 2.85
N LYS A 172 29.26 -2.52 3.66
CA LYS A 172 29.02 -3.15 4.97
C LYS A 172 28.34 -4.52 4.85
N PHE A 173 27.49 -4.70 3.85
CA PHE A 173 26.69 -5.90 3.65
C PHE A 173 26.75 -6.36 2.19
N PRO A 174 27.92 -6.85 1.72
CA PRO A 174 28.08 -7.34 0.36
C PRO A 174 27.25 -8.60 0.11
N SER A 175 26.78 -8.81 -1.12
CA SER A 175 25.91 -9.96 -1.46
C SER A 175 26.60 -11.32 -1.30
N SER A 176 27.93 -11.37 -1.38
CA SER A 176 28.73 -12.58 -1.17
C SER A 176 28.67 -13.11 0.26
N GLU A 177 28.42 -12.24 1.25
CA GLU A 177 28.30 -12.60 2.66
C GLU A 177 26.86 -12.52 3.15
N TYR A 178 26.14 -11.49 2.70
CA TYR A 178 24.73 -11.24 2.98
C TYR A 178 23.91 -11.30 1.69
N PRO A 179 23.65 -12.51 1.16
CA PRO A 179 22.88 -12.68 -0.07
C PRO A 179 21.42 -12.26 0.12
N VAL A 180 20.92 -12.23 1.35
CA VAL A 180 19.57 -11.78 1.69
C VAL A 180 19.62 -10.79 2.84
N LEU A 181 19.12 -9.58 2.60
CA LEU A 181 18.89 -8.56 3.62
C LEU A 181 17.42 -8.65 4.07
N ALA A 182 17.16 -9.42 5.14
CA ALA A 182 15.82 -9.64 5.67
C ALA A 182 15.50 -8.68 6.82
N PHE A 183 14.59 -7.72 6.63
CA PHE A 183 14.29 -6.70 7.62
C PHE A 183 13.04 -7.02 8.45
N SER A 184 13.11 -6.77 9.76
CA SER A 184 11.95 -6.95 10.66
C SER A 184 10.78 -6.00 10.34
N GLY A 185 11.05 -4.90 9.64
CA GLY A 185 10.07 -3.95 9.13
C GLY A 185 10.51 -3.34 7.79
N PRO A 186 9.66 -2.53 7.14
CA PRO A 186 9.98 -1.99 5.82
C PRO A 186 11.10 -0.95 5.87
N PRO A 187 11.97 -0.91 4.86
CA PRO A 187 13.02 0.09 4.77
C PRO A 187 12.49 1.44 4.25
N GLY A 188 12.09 2.30 5.20
CA GLY A 188 11.87 3.75 5.02
C GLY A 188 10.61 4.19 4.27
N THR A 189 10.27 5.48 4.38
CA THR A 189 9.24 6.17 3.60
C THR A 189 9.73 7.58 3.29
N GLU A 190 9.69 8.01 2.02
CA GLU A 190 10.14 9.34 1.59
C GLU A 190 9.26 9.89 0.46
N GLU A 191 9.13 11.22 0.40
CA GLU A 191 8.37 11.97 -0.63
C GLU A 191 8.77 11.58 -2.06
N ARG A 192 10.08 11.48 -2.32
CA ARG A 192 10.62 11.11 -3.63
C ARG A 192 10.19 9.73 -4.15
N ASN A 193 9.60 8.88 -3.30
CA ASN A 193 9.12 7.56 -3.68
C ASN A 193 7.66 7.59 -4.18
N ILE A 194 6.95 8.72 -4.05
CA ILE A 194 5.55 8.87 -4.48
C ILE A 194 5.36 8.49 -5.97
N PRO A 195 6.21 8.93 -6.92
CA PRO A 195 6.03 8.59 -8.34
C PRO A 195 6.12 7.09 -8.65
N ILE A 196 6.68 6.28 -7.74
CA ILE A 196 6.78 4.81 -7.89
C ILE A 196 5.39 4.16 -7.84
N ALA A 197 4.39 4.82 -7.26
CA ALA A 197 3.02 4.31 -7.19
C ALA A 197 2.41 3.99 -8.57
N LYS A 198 2.96 4.53 -9.67
CA LYS A 198 2.53 4.19 -11.03
C LYS A 198 2.71 2.73 -11.43
N TYR A 199 3.60 2.00 -10.75
CA TYR A 199 3.80 0.57 -11.01
C TYR A 199 2.82 -0.32 -10.23
N PHE A 200 1.97 0.26 -9.37
CA PHE A 200 0.88 -0.47 -8.73
C PHE A 200 -0.31 -0.58 -9.68
N ILE A 201 -0.35 -1.67 -10.44
CA ILE A 201 -1.47 -1.98 -11.34
C ILE A 201 -2.30 -3.10 -10.73
N TYR A 202 -3.60 -2.86 -10.56
CA TYR A 202 -4.51 -3.88 -10.03
C TYR A 202 -4.60 -5.10 -10.96
N THR A 203 -4.68 -6.28 -10.35
CA THR A 203 -4.97 -7.53 -11.06
C THR A 203 -6.34 -7.47 -11.73
N ASP A 204 -6.54 -8.31 -12.74
CA ASP A 204 -7.85 -8.51 -13.36
C ASP A 204 -8.89 -8.99 -12.35
N TYR A 205 -8.46 -9.67 -11.28
CA TYR A 205 -9.34 -10.13 -10.21
C TYR A 205 -10.06 -8.99 -9.50
N ILE A 206 -9.34 -7.95 -9.05
CA ILE A 206 -9.95 -6.79 -8.40
C ILE A 206 -10.70 -5.93 -9.42
N ARG A 207 -10.10 -5.72 -10.60
CA ARG A 207 -10.67 -4.91 -11.67
C ARG A 207 -12.05 -5.41 -12.09
N LYS A 208 -12.18 -6.71 -12.38
CA LYS A 208 -13.44 -7.32 -12.81
C LYS A 208 -14.54 -7.20 -11.76
N GLN A 209 -14.23 -7.33 -10.48
CA GLN A 209 -15.21 -7.16 -9.41
C GLN A 209 -15.79 -5.74 -9.37
N ALA A 210 -14.94 -4.73 -9.54
CA ALA A 210 -15.40 -3.35 -9.63
C ALA A 210 -16.21 -3.09 -10.91
N ASP A 211 -15.71 -3.55 -12.06
CA ASP A 211 -16.38 -3.36 -13.36
C ASP A 211 -17.74 -4.07 -13.41
N GLU A 212 -17.85 -5.27 -12.84
CA GLU A 212 -19.12 -6.01 -12.70
C GLU A 212 -20.11 -5.25 -11.81
N PHE A 213 -19.64 -4.72 -10.68
CA PHE A 213 -20.48 -3.91 -9.79
C PHE A 213 -21.00 -2.64 -10.47
N LEU A 214 -20.13 -1.91 -11.17
CA LEU A 214 -20.51 -0.71 -11.91
C LEU A 214 -21.46 -1.03 -13.06
N SER A 215 -21.18 -2.08 -13.84
CA SER A 215 -22.00 -2.52 -14.97
C SER A 215 -23.39 -2.97 -14.53
N LYS A 216 -23.49 -3.80 -13.48
CA LYS A 216 -24.76 -4.24 -12.89
C LYS A 216 -25.63 -3.06 -12.47
N ASN A 217 -24.99 -1.98 -12.03
CA ASN A 217 -25.67 -0.78 -11.57
C ASN A 217 -25.88 0.28 -12.67
N GLN A 218 -25.46 0.02 -13.91
CA GLN A 218 -25.51 0.93 -15.07
C GLN A 218 -24.75 2.24 -14.83
N ILE A 219 -23.52 2.12 -14.32
CA ILE A 219 -22.70 3.26 -13.90
C ILE A 219 -21.47 3.38 -14.78
N SER A 220 -21.23 4.58 -15.31
CA SER A 220 -19.96 4.94 -15.93
C SER A 220 -19.01 5.58 -14.90
N PRO A 221 -17.72 5.23 -14.87
CA PRO A 221 -16.73 5.89 -14.00
C PRO A 221 -16.72 7.42 -14.13
N ASP A 222 -16.89 7.93 -15.35
CA ASP A 222 -16.87 9.38 -15.65
C ASP A 222 -18.11 10.13 -15.11
N THR A 223 -19.06 9.42 -14.51
CA THR A 223 -20.25 10.01 -13.88
C THR A 223 -20.24 9.92 -12.35
N LEU A 224 -19.17 9.36 -11.78
CA LEU A 224 -19.00 9.16 -10.34
C LEU A 224 -18.43 10.40 -9.65
N LEU A 225 -19.11 10.83 -8.60
CA LEU A 225 -18.47 11.48 -7.46
C LEU A 225 -18.22 10.44 -6.39
N ALA A 226 -16.95 10.14 -6.08
CA ALA A 226 -16.59 9.13 -5.08
C ALA A 226 -16.14 9.76 -3.77
N LEU A 227 -16.68 9.28 -2.66
CA LEU A 227 -16.37 9.75 -1.32
C LEU A 227 -15.60 8.67 -0.58
N HIS A 228 -14.50 9.06 0.08
CA HIS A 228 -13.90 8.23 1.12
C HIS A 228 -14.12 8.87 2.49
N ILE A 229 -14.97 8.25 3.30
CA ILE A 229 -15.31 8.67 4.66
C ILE A 229 -14.57 7.80 5.66
N ARG A 230 -13.58 8.40 6.34
CA ARG A 230 -12.78 7.72 7.36
C ARG A 230 -13.28 8.11 8.76
N ASN A 231 -14.35 7.48 9.20
CA ASN A 231 -15.06 7.79 10.45
C ASN A 231 -15.18 6.60 11.42
N GLY A 232 -14.28 5.62 11.30
CA GLY A 232 -14.13 4.57 12.31
C GLY A 232 -13.64 5.12 13.66
N ILE A 233 -14.07 4.49 14.76
CA ILE A 233 -13.71 4.87 16.15
C ILE A 233 -12.20 4.85 16.42
N ASP A 234 -11.46 3.99 15.72
CA ASP A 234 -10.00 3.94 15.78
C ASP A 234 -9.37 5.20 15.17
N PHE A 235 -9.96 5.73 14.11
CA PHE A 235 -9.50 6.93 13.44
C PHE A 235 -9.92 8.21 14.16
N GLU A 236 -11.11 8.24 14.76
CA GLU A 236 -11.56 9.30 15.66
C GLU A 236 -10.52 9.53 16.77
N ARG A 237 -10.13 8.46 17.46
CA ARG A 237 -9.09 8.50 18.50
C ARG A 237 -7.74 8.94 17.95
N ALA A 238 -7.35 8.47 16.77
CA ALA A 238 -6.08 8.87 16.16
C ALA A 238 -6.05 10.39 15.89
N CYS A 239 -7.15 10.97 15.41
CA CYS A 239 -7.24 12.41 15.14
C CYS A 239 -7.12 13.29 16.38
N THR A 240 -7.32 12.76 17.59
CA THR A 240 -7.05 13.51 18.85
C THR A 240 -5.56 13.85 19.06
N TYR A 241 -4.67 13.16 18.35
CA TYR A 241 -3.22 13.40 18.39
C TYR A 241 -2.72 14.28 17.23
N ALA A 242 -3.59 14.67 16.30
CA ALA A 242 -3.23 15.54 15.20
C ALA A 242 -2.96 16.96 15.72
N THR A 243 -1.94 17.62 15.17
CA THR A 243 -1.58 19.00 15.54
C THR A 243 -1.49 19.87 14.31
N GLU A 244 -1.83 21.16 14.43
CA GLU A 244 -1.87 22.08 13.29
C GLU A 244 -0.51 22.35 12.64
N ASN A 245 0.60 22.09 13.37
CA ASN A 245 1.96 22.50 12.99
C ASN A 245 2.84 21.33 12.54
N SER A 246 2.27 20.15 12.30
CA SER A 246 3.03 18.99 11.83
C SER A 246 2.22 18.12 10.87
N ASN A 247 2.93 17.38 10.03
CA ASN A 247 2.33 16.32 9.24
C ASN A 247 1.95 15.15 10.16
N PHE A 248 0.71 14.70 10.02
CA PHE A 248 0.16 13.51 10.66
C PHE A 248 -0.24 12.48 9.60
N PHE A 249 0.27 11.25 9.71
CA PHE A 249 0.08 10.18 8.73
C PHE A 249 0.31 10.67 7.28
N ALA A 250 -0.69 10.56 6.40
CA ALA A 250 -0.58 10.94 4.99
C ALA A 250 -0.89 12.42 4.71
N SER A 251 -1.07 13.26 5.73
CA SER A 251 -1.55 14.63 5.55
C SER A 251 -0.68 15.51 4.64
N ALA A 252 0.60 15.16 4.45
CA ALA A 252 1.46 15.81 3.46
C ALA A 252 0.83 15.85 2.05
N GLN A 253 -0.06 14.90 1.70
CA GLN A 253 -0.76 14.90 0.41
C GLN A 253 -1.65 16.14 0.20
N CYS A 254 -2.16 16.75 1.28
CA CYS A 254 -2.98 17.96 1.21
C CYS A 254 -2.31 19.19 1.82
N LEU A 255 -1.33 19.03 2.72
CA LEU A 255 -0.64 20.13 3.41
C LEU A 255 0.72 20.48 2.80
N GLY A 256 1.30 19.57 2.02
CA GLY A 256 2.70 19.65 1.58
C GLY A 256 3.66 18.98 2.57
N HIS A 257 4.78 18.45 2.06
CA HIS A 257 5.74 17.70 2.87
C HIS A 257 6.46 18.55 3.92
N LYS A 258 6.58 19.85 3.65
CA LYS A 258 7.14 20.89 4.52
C LYS A 258 6.07 21.89 4.98
N LEU A 259 4.78 21.51 4.89
CA LEU A 259 3.63 22.37 5.20
C LEU A 259 3.54 23.61 4.29
N GLU A 260 4.13 23.52 3.10
CA GLU A 260 4.27 24.64 2.15
C GLU A 260 2.94 25.09 1.53
N LYS A 261 1.87 24.30 1.64
CA LYS A 261 0.53 24.70 1.17
C LYS A 261 -0.16 25.70 2.12
N GLY A 262 0.40 25.96 3.31
CA GLY A 262 -0.14 26.92 4.28
C GLY A 262 -1.49 26.50 4.90
N ILE A 263 -1.92 25.25 4.68
CA ILE A 263 -3.13 24.68 5.25
C ILE A 263 -2.78 24.08 6.62
N LYS A 264 -3.58 24.40 7.64
CA LYS A 264 -3.42 23.85 8.99
C LYS A 264 -4.22 22.55 9.12
N LEU A 265 -3.65 21.52 9.73
CA LEU A 265 -4.35 20.27 10.01
C LEU A 265 -5.39 20.46 11.13
N THR A 266 -6.60 20.89 10.78
CA THR A 266 -7.71 21.03 11.73
C THR A 266 -8.40 19.70 11.98
N ASN A 267 -9.24 19.66 13.03
CA ASN A 267 -10.08 18.49 13.28
C ASN A 267 -10.99 18.19 12.09
N GLU A 268 -11.54 19.19 11.40
CA GLU A 268 -12.40 18.96 10.22
C GLU A 268 -11.65 18.38 9.02
N ILE A 269 -10.34 18.59 8.92
CA ILE A 269 -9.51 17.94 7.88
C ILE A 269 -9.17 16.50 8.26
N CYS A 270 -8.95 16.24 9.56
CA CYS A 270 -8.62 14.90 10.05
C CYS A 270 -9.86 14.02 10.17
N TYR A 271 -10.86 14.46 10.92
CA TYR A 271 -12.10 13.76 11.24
C TYR A 271 -13.29 14.72 11.00
N PRO A 272 -13.73 14.89 9.74
CA PRO A 272 -14.80 15.80 9.40
C PRO A 272 -16.12 15.43 10.10
N SER A 273 -16.81 16.44 10.61
CA SER A 273 -18.16 16.29 11.16
C SER A 273 -19.17 15.87 10.09
N GLU A 274 -20.24 15.19 10.52
CA GLU A 274 -21.32 14.77 9.62
C GLU A 274 -21.91 15.96 8.84
N ASP A 275 -22.13 17.09 9.51
CA ASP A 275 -22.62 18.32 8.87
C ASP A 275 -21.68 18.82 7.77
N ASN A 276 -20.36 18.84 8.02
CA ASN A 276 -19.40 19.26 7.01
C ASN A 276 -19.30 18.28 5.85
N ILE A 277 -19.39 16.97 6.10
CA ILE A 277 -19.47 15.96 5.03
C ILE A 277 -20.69 16.23 4.14
N LEU A 278 -21.86 16.46 4.74
CA LEU A 278 -23.10 16.72 4.03
C LEU A 278 -23.03 18.02 3.21
N ILE A 279 -22.60 19.12 3.82
CA ILE A 279 -22.48 20.44 3.17
C ILE A 279 -21.48 20.39 2.01
N GLN A 280 -20.27 19.86 2.23
CA GLN A 280 -19.24 19.79 1.21
C GLN A 280 -19.65 18.85 0.06
N THR A 281 -20.33 17.74 0.38
CA THR A 281 -20.87 16.84 -0.64
C THR A 281 -21.96 17.53 -1.47
N GLU A 282 -22.89 18.25 -0.86
CA GLU A 282 -23.93 18.97 -1.61
C GLU A 282 -23.33 20.02 -2.55
N HIS A 283 -22.38 20.81 -2.05
CA HIS A 283 -21.64 21.78 -2.88
C HIS A 283 -20.95 21.10 -4.06
N MET A 284 -20.32 19.93 -3.83
CA MET A 284 -19.63 19.21 -4.88
C MET A 284 -20.60 18.60 -5.90
N VAL A 285 -21.73 18.07 -5.46
CA VAL A 285 -22.80 17.57 -6.34
C VAL A 285 -23.32 18.71 -7.23
N ALA A 286 -23.53 19.91 -6.69
CA ALA A 286 -23.95 21.06 -7.49
C ALA A 286 -22.88 21.49 -8.52
N LYS A 287 -21.60 21.39 -8.16
CA LYS A 287 -20.45 21.78 -9.00
C LYS A 287 -20.19 20.78 -10.14
N VAL A 288 -20.06 19.50 -9.79
CA VAL A 288 -19.64 18.43 -10.72
C VAL A 288 -20.84 17.81 -11.46
N LYS A 289 -22.05 17.91 -10.90
CA LYS A 289 -23.28 17.32 -11.45
C LYS A 289 -23.13 15.84 -11.78
N PRO A 290 -22.63 15.00 -10.84
CA PRO A 290 -22.51 13.57 -11.07
C PRO A 290 -23.89 12.93 -11.28
N THR A 291 -23.95 11.77 -11.92
CA THR A 291 -25.19 10.96 -11.91
C THR A 291 -25.22 10.00 -10.71
N VAL A 292 -24.05 9.74 -10.12
CA VAL A 292 -23.88 8.79 -9.02
C VAL A 292 -22.96 9.35 -7.95
N LEU A 293 -23.39 9.25 -6.70
CA LEU A 293 -22.55 9.40 -5.51
C LEU A 293 -22.14 8.01 -5.01
N TYR A 294 -20.86 7.69 -5.07
CA TYR A 294 -20.29 6.46 -4.55
C TYR A 294 -19.65 6.72 -3.17
N VAL A 295 -19.93 5.87 -2.19
CA VAL A 295 -19.39 6.03 -0.82
C VAL A 295 -18.60 4.79 -0.39
N ALA A 296 -17.32 4.99 -0.10
CA ALA A 296 -16.45 4.06 0.61
C ALA A 296 -16.24 4.57 2.05
N ALA A 297 -16.53 3.72 3.04
CA ALA A 297 -16.39 4.10 4.45
C ALA A 297 -15.90 2.95 5.32
N ASP A 298 -15.16 3.27 6.38
CA ASP A 298 -14.72 2.30 7.39
C ASP A 298 -15.64 2.26 8.63
N GLY A 299 -16.50 3.27 8.80
CA GLY A 299 -17.53 3.37 9.84
C GLY A 299 -18.93 3.57 9.24
N ASN A 300 -19.60 4.67 9.58
CA ASN A 300 -20.93 5.01 9.05
C ASN A 300 -20.82 5.55 7.61
N PRO A 301 -21.42 4.90 6.59
CA PRO A 301 -21.39 5.40 5.21
C PRO A 301 -22.40 6.54 4.93
N MET A 302 -23.23 6.93 5.88
CA MET A 302 -24.15 8.09 5.77
C MET A 302 -25.13 8.04 4.57
N ILE A 303 -25.49 6.83 4.12
CA ILE A 303 -26.26 6.65 2.87
C ILE A 303 -27.66 7.27 2.98
N ASP A 304 -28.31 7.17 4.13
CA ASP A 304 -29.69 7.65 4.29
C ASP A 304 -29.73 9.18 4.45
N GLU A 305 -28.72 9.74 5.11
CA GLU A 305 -28.46 11.17 5.26
C GLU A 305 -28.22 11.82 3.89
N PHE A 306 -27.38 11.19 3.03
CA PHE A 306 -27.22 11.65 1.65
C PHE A 306 -28.51 11.55 0.84
N ARG A 307 -29.31 10.49 1.02
CA ARG A 307 -30.61 10.35 0.31
C ARG A 307 -31.59 11.43 0.71
N GLN A 308 -31.63 11.77 2.00
CA GLN A 308 -32.49 12.84 2.51
C GLN A 308 -32.06 14.21 1.98
N LEU A 309 -30.76 14.49 1.99
CA LEU A 309 -30.19 15.76 1.54
C LEU A 309 -30.31 15.95 0.03
N LEU A 310 -29.87 14.96 -0.74
CA LEU A 310 -29.68 15.10 -2.19
C LEU A 310 -30.89 14.62 -3.00
N GLY A 311 -31.62 13.60 -2.53
CA GLY A 311 -32.62 12.88 -3.34
C GLY A 311 -33.83 13.70 -3.77
N LYS A 312 -34.12 14.83 -3.09
CA LYS A 312 -35.19 15.76 -3.49
C LYS A 312 -34.73 16.86 -4.44
N LYS A 313 -33.42 17.15 -4.46
CA LYS A 313 -32.85 18.34 -5.11
C LYS A 313 -32.04 17.99 -6.36
N TYR A 314 -31.44 16.80 -6.39
CA TYR A 314 -30.58 16.35 -7.46
C TYR A 314 -31.00 14.96 -7.93
N ASN A 315 -30.87 14.72 -9.23
CA ASN A 315 -31.06 13.39 -9.82
C ASN A 315 -29.75 12.58 -9.68
N VAL A 316 -29.38 12.24 -8.45
CA VAL A 316 -28.14 11.51 -8.11
C VAL A 316 -28.47 10.20 -7.43
N LYS A 317 -27.98 9.10 -7.99
CA LYS A 317 -28.08 7.76 -7.36
C LYS A 317 -26.99 7.63 -6.30
N ILE A 318 -27.36 7.27 -5.07
CA ILE A 318 -26.41 7.11 -3.96
C ILE A 318 -26.18 5.63 -3.70
N ILE A 319 -24.92 5.20 -3.75
CA ILE A 319 -24.52 3.80 -3.62
C ILE A 319 -23.25 3.62 -2.82
N LYS A 320 -23.07 2.39 -2.33
CA LYS A 320 -21.80 1.85 -1.82
C LYS A 320 -21.60 0.46 -2.41
N TYR A 321 -20.37 -0.04 -2.39
CA TYR A 321 -20.11 -1.39 -2.86
C TYR A 321 -20.80 -2.44 -2.00
N GLU A 322 -21.57 -3.32 -2.67
CA GLU A 322 -22.29 -4.42 -2.04
C GLU A 322 -21.39 -5.65 -2.02
N ARG A 323 -20.55 -5.74 -0.98
CA ARG A 323 -19.63 -6.86 -0.79
C ARG A 323 -20.36 -8.21 -0.78
N PRO A 324 -20.02 -9.15 -1.69
CA PRO A 324 -20.51 -10.53 -1.64
C PRO A 324 -20.08 -11.26 -0.35
N GLU A 325 -20.89 -12.18 0.15
CA GLU A 325 -20.63 -12.89 1.41
C GLU A 325 -19.31 -13.68 1.42
N ASN A 326 -18.91 -14.20 0.26
CA ASN A 326 -17.67 -14.96 0.07
C ASN A 326 -16.43 -14.07 -0.09
N GLN A 327 -16.58 -12.75 -0.18
CA GLN A 327 -15.48 -11.80 -0.32
C GLN A 327 -15.03 -11.29 1.05
N SER A 328 -13.72 -11.30 1.30
CA SER A 328 -13.16 -10.73 2.54
C SER A 328 -13.35 -9.21 2.60
N LEU A 329 -13.26 -8.63 3.81
CA LEU A 329 -13.33 -7.18 3.99
C LEU A 329 -12.18 -6.46 3.29
N SER A 330 -10.98 -7.05 3.31
CA SER A 330 -9.81 -6.49 2.66
C SER A 330 -9.96 -6.47 1.14
N GLU A 331 -10.42 -7.58 0.53
CA GLU A 331 -10.73 -7.62 -0.90
C GLU A 331 -11.77 -6.56 -1.29
N ALA A 332 -12.83 -6.39 -0.49
CA ALA A 332 -13.81 -5.35 -0.72
C ALA A 332 -13.20 -3.94 -0.62
N ALA A 333 -12.29 -3.71 0.32
CA ALA A 333 -11.58 -2.44 0.45
C ALA A 333 -10.66 -2.17 -0.77
N HIS A 334 -10.10 -3.21 -1.40
CA HIS A 334 -9.39 -3.07 -2.67
C HIS A 334 -10.31 -2.72 -3.84
N VAL A 335 -11.54 -3.23 -3.85
CA VAL A 335 -12.58 -2.81 -4.81
C VAL A 335 -12.97 -1.35 -4.59
N ASP A 336 -13.18 -0.93 -3.33
CA ASP A 336 -13.42 0.48 -2.98
C ASP A 336 -12.30 1.40 -3.48
N LEU A 337 -11.04 1.03 -3.25
CA LEU A 337 -9.88 1.79 -3.73
C LEU A 337 -9.85 1.89 -5.25
N TYR A 338 -10.16 0.80 -5.95
CA TYR A 338 -10.19 0.82 -7.40
C TYR A 338 -11.28 1.77 -7.92
N ILE A 339 -12.50 1.70 -7.38
CA ILE A 339 -13.60 2.61 -7.75
C ILE A 339 -13.25 4.06 -7.42
N LEU A 340 -12.71 4.33 -6.22
CA LEU A 340 -12.18 5.65 -5.85
C LEU A 340 -11.11 6.14 -6.82
N SER A 341 -10.28 5.26 -7.37
CA SER A 341 -9.17 5.62 -8.27
C SER A 341 -9.62 5.97 -9.68
N ILE A 342 -10.76 5.44 -10.14
CA ILE A 342 -11.26 5.65 -11.51
C ILE A 342 -12.41 6.66 -11.62
N ALA A 343 -13.04 7.03 -10.50
CA ALA A 343 -14.13 8.00 -10.49
C ALA A 343 -13.74 9.35 -11.10
N GLU A 344 -14.68 10.05 -11.72
CA GLU A 344 -14.42 11.37 -12.31
C GLU A 344 -13.87 12.37 -11.30
N HIS A 345 -14.57 12.51 -10.17
CA HIS A 345 -14.13 13.35 -9.05
C HIS A 345 -14.19 12.55 -7.76
N ALA A 346 -13.33 12.90 -6.79
CA ALA A 346 -13.38 12.31 -5.47
C ALA A 346 -13.15 13.32 -4.36
N ILE A 347 -13.80 13.11 -3.21
CA ILE A 347 -13.46 13.78 -1.96
C ILE A 347 -12.93 12.73 -0.98
N VAL A 348 -11.71 12.94 -0.50
CA VAL A 348 -11.00 11.94 0.30
C VAL A 348 -10.48 12.52 1.62
N ASN A 349 -10.02 11.65 2.52
CA ASN A 349 -9.57 12.05 3.85
C ASN A 349 -8.06 12.33 3.84
N CYS A 350 -7.66 13.54 4.24
CA CYS A 350 -6.28 13.97 4.06
C CYS A 350 -5.25 13.17 4.89
N PRO A 351 -5.44 12.87 6.18
CA PRO A 351 -4.47 12.04 6.91
C PRO A 351 -4.51 10.55 6.56
N SER A 352 -5.57 10.05 5.91
CA SER A 352 -5.71 8.63 5.60
C SER A 352 -4.72 8.15 4.52
N THR A 353 -3.91 7.14 4.86
CA THR A 353 -3.05 6.44 3.88
C THR A 353 -3.85 5.61 2.87
N PHE A 354 -5.09 5.23 3.19
CA PHE A 354 -6.01 4.60 2.24
C PHE A 354 -6.43 5.61 1.15
N SER A 355 -6.75 6.84 1.55
CA SER A 355 -6.96 7.95 0.61
C SER A 355 -5.72 8.30 -0.18
N ALA A 356 -4.54 8.29 0.44
CA ALA A 356 -3.27 8.57 -0.24
C ALA A 356 -3.02 7.60 -1.40
N PHE A 357 -3.30 6.31 -1.19
CA PHE A 357 -3.18 5.31 -2.24
C PHE A 357 -4.11 5.64 -3.43
N ALA A 358 -5.40 5.88 -3.17
CA ALA A 358 -6.35 6.24 -4.22
C ALA A 358 -5.97 7.55 -4.91
N LYS A 359 -5.60 8.60 -4.15
CA LYS A 359 -5.17 9.90 -4.70
C LYS A 359 -4.01 9.75 -5.68
N ARG A 360 -2.98 8.96 -5.35
CA ARG A 360 -1.85 8.72 -6.26
C ARG A 360 -2.29 8.04 -7.54
N GLN A 361 -3.17 7.05 -7.44
CA GLN A 361 -3.76 6.38 -8.59
C GLN A 361 -4.59 7.35 -9.46
N ARG A 362 -5.30 8.28 -8.83
CA ARG A 362 -6.04 9.35 -9.52
C ARG A 362 -5.10 10.32 -10.24
N ASP A 363 -4.00 10.72 -9.59
CA ASP A 363 -3.01 11.64 -10.16
C ASP A 363 -2.38 11.08 -11.44
N ILE A 364 -2.06 9.79 -11.46
CA ILE A 364 -1.56 9.09 -12.66
C ILE A 364 -2.59 9.11 -13.80
N ARG A 365 -3.89 9.14 -13.47
CA ARG A 365 -5.01 9.16 -14.42
C ARG A 365 -5.55 10.58 -14.67
N GLU A 366 -4.88 11.60 -14.15
CA GLU A 366 -5.29 13.00 -14.25
C GLU A 366 -6.72 13.26 -13.72
N LYS A 367 -7.17 12.48 -12.73
CA LYS A 367 -8.49 12.63 -12.11
C LYS A 367 -8.43 13.58 -10.92
N SER A 368 -9.41 14.47 -10.82
CA SER A 368 -9.44 15.55 -9.82
C SER A 368 -9.83 15.07 -8.42
N THR A 369 -9.18 15.58 -7.37
CA THR A 369 -9.45 15.14 -5.98
C THR A 369 -9.46 16.30 -5.01
N ASP A 370 -10.53 16.37 -4.21
CA ASP A 370 -10.68 17.29 -3.10
C ASP A 370 -10.47 16.56 -1.77
N PHE A 371 -10.27 17.33 -0.70
CA PHE A 371 -10.13 16.81 0.65
C PHE A 371 -11.21 17.38 1.57
N TRP A 372 -11.67 16.57 2.52
CA TRP A 372 -12.58 17.04 3.56
C TRP A 372 -12.00 18.22 4.34
N GLY A 373 -12.83 19.21 4.64
CA GLY A 373 -12.44 20.37 5.45
C GLY A 373 -11.49 21.36 4.76
N ILE A 374 -11.20 21.17 3.46
CA ILE A 374 -10.36 22.08 2.66
C ILE A 374 -11.20 22.68 1.54
N GLU A 375 -11.29 24.01 1.52
CA GLU A 375 -11.93 24.76 0.44
C GLU A 375 -10.97 24.92 -0.76
N ASN A 376 -11.48 24.72 -1.98
CA ASN A 376 -10.70 24.66 -3.22
C ASN A 376 -9.79 25.87 -3.50
N ASP A 377 -10.19 27.06 -3.07
CA ASP A 377 -9.40 28.28 -3.29
C ASP A 377 -8.03 28.22 -2.61
N LYS A 378 -7.86 27.34 -1.60
CA LYS A 378 -6.61 27.16 -0.85
C LYS A 378 -5.66 26.14 -1.50
N LEU A 379 -6.12 25.35 -2.48
CA LEU A 379 -5.32 24.32 -3.16
C LEU A 379 -4.67 24.80 -4.47
N THR A 380 -5.06 25.98 -4.98
CA THR A 380 -4.67 26.49 -6.31
C THR A 380 -3.21 26.98 -6.43
N ASN A 381 -2.39 26.83 -5.39
CA ASN A 381 -0.97 27.17 -5.39
C ASN A 381 -0.06 25.95 -5.63
N GLU A 382 -0.45 25.02 -6.51
CA GLU A 382 0.50 24.01 -7.00
C GLU A 382 1.34 24.60 -8.13
N PRO A 383 2.68 24.68 -8.00
CA PRO A 383 3.53 24.86 -9.16
C PRO A 383 3.30 23.64 -10.07
N LYS A 384 3.01 23.89 -11.34
CA LYS A 384 3.01 22.83 -12.36
C LYS A 384 4.35 22.12 -12.30
N SER A 385 4.32 20.84 -11.94
CA SER A 385 5.45 19.93 -12.06
C SER A 385 5.75 19.78 -13.54
N ASP A 386 6.73 20.53 -14.04
CA ASP A 386 7.37 20.21 -15.32
C ASP A 386 8.08 18.85 -15.14
N LEU A 387 7.50 17.82 -15.77
CA LEU A 387 8.08 16.49 -15.93
C LEU A 387 9.45 16.54 -16.61
#